data_AF-A0A7X9I319-F1
#
_entry.id   AF-A0A7X9I319-F1
#
_cell.length_a   1.000
_cell.length_b   1.000
_cell.length_c   1.000
_cell.angle_alpha   90.00
_cell.angle_beta   90.00
_cell.angle_gamma   90.00
#
_symmetry.space_group_name_H-M   'P 1'
#
loop_
_entity.id
_entity.type
_entity.pdbx_description
1 polymer ?
#
loop_
_entity_poly.entity_id
_entity_poly.type
_entity_poly.pdbx_seq_one_letter_code
_entity_poly.pdbx_strand_id
1 'polypeptide(L)'
;MSLEHYANAARGCTGSRLSNEEVLLGVLQIDPDIRFKACSELDQIMEAFFVPFPIAFHLIRYRFDTISAKYQIDPAILYWTYLRWTEENKGVPSQLI
;
A
#
# COMPACT_ATOMS: atom_id res chain seq x y z
N MET A 1 6.40 -5.41 -15.19
CA MET A 1 5.13 -4.69 -14.96
C MET A 1 5.40 -3.19 -15.06
N SER A 2 4.57 -2.40 -15.74
CA SER A 2 4.77 -0.94 -15.85
C SER A 2 4.31 -0.23 -14.57
N LEU A 3 4.86 0.97 -14.29
CA LEU A 3 4.43 1.81 -13.15
C LEU A 3 2.92 2.13 -13.20
N GLU A 4 2.38 2.33 -14.41
CA GLU A 4 0.94 2.53 -14.62
C GLU A 4 0.10 1.33 -14.17
N HIS A 5 0.61 0.12 -14.34
CA HIS A 5 -0.10 -1.09 -13.94
C HIS A 5 -0.25 -1.15 -12.42
N TYR A 6 0.80 -0.80 -11.66
CA TYR A 6 0.75 -0.75 -10.20
C TYR A 6 -0.19 0.35 -9.70
N ALA A 7 -0.14 1.54 -10.30
CA ALA A 7 -1.04 2.64 -9.96
C ALA A 7 -2.51 2.25 -10.22
N ASN A 8 -2.79 1.65 -11.38
CA ASN A 8 -4.13 1.20 -11.73
C ASN A 8 -4.63 0.09 -10.80
N ALA A 9 -3.78 -0.89 -10.45
CA ALA A 9 -4.12 -1.95 -9.51
C ALA A 9 -4.43 -1.39 -8.12
N ALA A 10 -3.56 -0.51 -7.59
CA ALA A 10 -3.76 0.11 -6.29
C ALA A 10 -5.07 0.91 -6.23
N ARG A 11 -5.39 1.67 -7.28
CA ARG A 11 -6.68 2.37 -7.40
C ARG A 11 -7.86 1.41 -7.46
N GLY A 12 -7.77 0.35 -8.27
CA GLY A 12 -8.81 -0.67 -8.41
C GLY A 12 -9.13 -1.36 -7.09
N CYS A 13 -8.09 -1.70 -6.30
CA CYS A 13 -8.27 -2.30 -4.98
C CYS A 13 -8.88 -1.32 -3.98
N THR A 14 -8.48 -0.05 -4.03
CA THR A 14 -8.78 0.92 -2.97
C THR A 14 -9.96 1.84 -3.25
N GLY A 15 -10.46 1.89 -4.49
CA GLY A 15 -11.49 2.84 -4.91
C GLY A 15 -11.01 4.30 -4.99
N SER A 16 -9.69 4.54 -5.01
CA SER A 16 -9.12 5.89 -5.07
C SER A 16 -9.50 6.62 -6.37
N ARG A 17 -9.75 7.92 -6.25
CA ARG A 17 -10.12 8.81 -7.36
C ARG A 17 -8.94 9.53 -8.02
N LEU A 18 -7.75 9.43 -7.42
CA LEU A 18 -6.53 10.03 -7.98
C LEU A 18 -6.20 9.45 -9.36
N SER A 19 -5.51 10.21 -10.21
CA SER A 19 -4.94 9.71 -11.46
C SER A 19 -3.78 8.75 -11.19
N ASN A 20 -3.36 7.99 -12.22
CA ASN A 20 -2.19 7.12 -12.08
C ASN A 20 -0.91 7.94 -11.84
N GLU A 21 -0.78 9.13 -12.45
CA GLU A 21 0.35 10.02 -12.18
C GLU A 21 0.33 10.55 -10.75
N GLU A 22 -0.84 10.96 -10.24
CA GLU A 22 -0.98 11.45 -8.86
C GLU A 22 -0.60 10.38 -7.83
N VAL A 23 -1.05 9.13 -8.06
CA VAL A 23 -0.67 7.99 -7.21
C VAL A 23 0.84 7.74 -7.27
N LEU A 24 1.44 7.72 -8.47
CA LEU A 24 2.88 7.53 -8.63
C LEU A 24 3.68 8.62 -7.92
N LEU A 25 3.32 9.89 -8.14
CA LEU A 25 3.98 11.02 -7.50
C LEU A 25 3.86 10.93 -5.97
N GLY A 26 2.68 10.58 -5.47
CA GLY A 26 2.45 10.38 -4.04
C GLY A 26 3.33 9.29 -3.43
N VAL A 27 3.49 8.16 -4.11
CA VAL A 27 4.38 7.07 -3.66
C VAL A 27 5.85 7.49 -3.65
N LEU A 28 6.27 8.33 -4.60
CA LEU A 28 7.66 8.82 -4.68
C LEU A 28 7.96 9.94 -3.67
N GLN A 29 6.94 10.71 -3.29
CA GLN A 29 7.10 11.91 -2.46
C GLN A 29 6.65 11.70 -1.00
N ILE A 30 6.17 10.52 -0.64
CA ILE A 30 5.77 10.24 0.74
C ILE A 30 6.95 10.43 1.69
N ASP A 31 6.70 11.17 2.77
CA ASP A 31 7.70 11.42 3.80
C ASP A 31 8.24 10.09 4.36
N PRO A 32 9.57 9.90 4.46
CA PRO A 32 10.16 8.63 4.91
C PRO A 32 9.73 8.19 6.31
N ASP A 33 9.52 9.12 7.25
CA ASP A 33 9.12 8.81 8.62
C ASP A 33 7.63 8.41 8.66
N ILE A 34 6.78 9.12 7.91
CA ILE A 34 5.38 8.76 7.73
C ILE A 34 5.27 7.39 7.07
N ARG A 35 6.05 7.15 6.01
CA ARG A 35 6.12 5.86 5.32
C ARG A 35 6.48 4.75 6.28
N PHE A 36 7.53 4.91 7.08
CA PHE A 36 7.96 3.91 8.05
C PHE A 36 6.87 3.61 9.07
N LYS A 37 6.30 4.65 9.71
CA LYS A 37 5.26 4.48 10.74
C LYS A 37 4.00 3.82 10.20
N ALA A 38 3.49 4.27 9.05
CA ALA A 38 2.28 3.72 8.44
C ALA A 38 2.49 2.27 8.00
N CYS A 39 3.62 1.96 7.35
CA CYS A 39 3.94 0.59 6.94
C CYS A 39 4.16 -0.34 8.14
N SER A 40 4.84 0.09 9.20
CA SER A 40 5.03 -0.72 10.40
C SER A 40 3.70 -1.05 11.09
N GLU A 41 2.75 -0.10 11.16
CA GLU A 41 1.41 -0.38 11.71
C GLU A 41 0.63 -1.35 10.84
N LEU A 42 0.70 -1.22 9.51
CA LEU A 42 0.11 -2.20 8.59
C LEU A 42 0.76 -3.57 8.74
N ASP A 43 2.07 -3.62 8.95
CA ASP A 43 2.80 -4.88 9.10
C ASP A 43 2.37 -5.65 10.35
N GLN A 44 2.20 -4.96 11.48
CA GLN A 44 1.67 -5.55 12.71
C GLN A 44 0.25 -6.10 12.52
N ILE A 45 -0.59 -5.45 11.71
CA ILE A 45 -1.91 -5.98 11.37
C ILE A 45 -1.76 -7.24 10.50
N MET A 46 -0.83 -7.21 9.54
CA MET A 46 -0.58 -8.30 8.60
C MET A 46 0.03 -9.54 9.26
N GLU A 47 0.76 -9.42 10.37
CA GLU A 47 1.28 -10.56 11.14
C GLU A 47 0.17 -11.54 11.59
N ALA A 48 -1.06 -11.07 11.75
CA ALA A 48 -2.21 -11.92 12.07
C ALA A 48 -2.71 -12.77 10.88
N PHE A 49 -2.18 -12.55 9.67
CA PHE A 49 -2.61 -13.19 8.44
C PHE A 49 -1.45 -13.95 7.79
N PHE A 50 -1.64 -15.24 7.51
CA PHE A 50 -0.64 -16.10 6.84
C PHE A 50 -0.76 -16.05 5.31
N VAL A 51 -1.17 -14.92 4.74
CA VAL A 51 -1.38 -14.76 3.30
C VAL A 51 -0.75 -13.45 2.80
N PRO A 52 -0.37 -13.36 1.51
CA PRO A 52 0.11 -12.13 0.90
C PRO A 52 -0.84 -10.94 1.09
N PHE A 53 -0.28 -9.73 1.18
CA PHE A 53 -1.05 -8.50 1.40
C PHE A 53 -2.22 -8.30 0.43
N PRO A 54 -2.08 -8.48 -0.90
CA PRO A 54 -3.20 -8.32 -1.83
C PRO A 54 -4.38 -9.24 -1.51
N ILE A 55 -4.11 -10.43 -0.98
CA ILE A 55 -5.12 -11.41 -0.58
C ILE A 55 -5.75 -11.03 0.76
N ALA A 56 -4.93 -10.63 1.73
CA ALA A 56 -5.41 -10.19 3.05
C ALA A 56 -6.15 -8.84 3.00
N PHE A 57 -5.89 -8.00 2.00
CA PHE A 57 -6.32 -6.61 1.96
C PHE A 57 -7.83 -6.43 2.22
N HIS A 58 -8.67 -7.26 1.61
CA HIS A 58 -10.12 -7.20 1.80
C HIS A 58 -10.55 -7.49 3.25
N LEU A 59 -9.77 -8.32 3.97
CA LEU A 59 -10.03 -8.67 5.37
C LEU A 59 -9.61 -7.53 6.31
N ILE A 60 -8.60 -6.74 5.93
CA ILE A 60 -8.05 -5.66 6.75
C ILE A 60 -8.51 -4.27 6.30
N ARG A 61 -9.37 -4.17 5.28
CA ARG A 61 -9.75 -2.92 4.61
C ARG A 61 -10.13 -1.81 5.58
N TYR A 62 -10.97 -2.11 6.58
CA TYR A 62 -11.38 -1.13 7.59
C TYR A 62 -10.18 -0.56 8.39
N ARG A 63 -9.25 -1.42 8.82
CA ARG A 63 -8.07 -1.01 9.56
C ARG A 63 -7.08 -0.26 8.67
N PHE A 64 -6.94 -0.71 7.42
CA PHE A 64 -6.14 -0.04 6.41
C PHE A 64 -6.64 1.40 6.16
N ASP A 65 -7.94 1.59 5.97
CA ASP A 65 -8.54 2.91 5.75
C ASP A 65 -8.36 3.82 6.99
N THR A 66 -8.39 3.25 8.19
CA THR A 66 -8.09 3.97 9.43
C THR A 66 -6.64 4.49 9.47
N ILE A 67 -5.67 3.66 9.03
CA ILE A 67 -4.26 4.07 8.95
C ILE A 67 -4.07 5.13 7.85
N SER A 68 -4.67 4.93 6.69
CA SER A 68 -4.69 5.90 5.59
C SER A 68 -5.19 7.28 6.07
N ALA A 69 -6.31 7.31 6.79
CA ALA A 69 -6.85 8.54 7.36
C ALA A 69 -5.95 9.15 8.45
N LYS A 70 -5.42 8.32 9.36
CA LYS A 70 -4.52 8.76 10.45
C LYS A 70 -3.29 9.48 9.93
N TYR A 71 -2.70 8.96 8.86
CA TYR A 71 -1.49 9.53 8.25
C TYR A 71 -1.76 10.50 7.10
N GLN A 72 -3.04 10.74 6.78
CA GLN A 72 -3.47 11.60 5.67
C GLN A 72 -2.86 11.20 4.31
N ILE A 73 -2.76 9.88 4.08
CA ILE A 73 -2.24 9.31 2.83
C ILE A 73 -3.42 8.75 2.05
N ASP A 74 -3.52 9.05 0.75
CA ASP A 74 -4.54 8.41 -0.10
C ASP A 74 -4.41 6.87 -0.04
N PRO A 75 -5.53 6.13 0.06
CA PRO A 75 -5.52 4.67 0.10
C PRO A 75 -4.70 4.00 -1.01
N ALA A 76 -4.73 4.49 -2.25
CA ALA A 76 -3.95 3.91 -3.34
C ALA A 76 -2.45 4.14 -3.18
N ILE A 77 -2.07 5.34 -2.71
CA ILE A 77 -0.66 5.66 -2.40
C ILE A 77 -0.16 4.72 -1.29
N LEU A 78 -0.91 4.58 -0.21
CA LEU A 78 -0.53 3.71 0.91
C LEU A 78 -0.45 2.24 0.49
N TYR A 79 -1.40 1.76 -0.32
CA TYR A 79 -1.45 0.38 -0.81
C TYR A 79 -0.17 0.03 -1.58
N TRP A 80 0.18 0.86 -2.56
CA TRP A 80 1.39 0.64 -3.35
C TRP A 80 2.67 0.85 -2.53
N THR A 81 2.68 1.84 -1.65
CA THR A 81 3.81 2.10 -0.75
C THR A 81 4.11 0.89 0.13
N TYR A 82 3.06 0.26 0.69
CA TYR A 82 3.22 -0.91 1.53
C TYR A 82 3.73 -2.12 0.74
N LEU A 83 3.19 -2.35 -0.47
CA LEU A 83 3.71 -3.41 -1.36
C LEU A 83 5.22 -3.26 -1.62
N ARG A 84 5.65 -2.07 -2.03
CA ARG A 84 7.08 -1.78 -2.24
C ARG A 84 7.89 -1.94 -0.97
N TRP A 85 7.38 -1.47 0.16
CA TRP A 85 8.06 -1.59 1.44
C TRP A 85 8.24 -3.07 1.85
N THR A 86 7.25 -3.93 1.61
CA THR A 86 7.39 -5.38 1.87
C THR A 86 8.40 -6.05 0.94
N GLU A 87 8.49 -5.64 -0.33
CA GLU A 87 9.52 -6.12 -1.26
C GLU A 87 10.93 -5.74 -0.79
N GLU A 88 11.11 -4.49 -0.38
CA GLU A 88 12.38 -3.93 0.09
C GLU A 88 12.87 -4.57 1.40
N ASN A 89 11.95 -4.91 2.33
CA ASN A 89 12.31 -5.35 3.69
C ASN A 89 12.18 -6.86 3.92
N LYS A 90 11.31 -7.55 3.16
CA LYS A 90 11.01 -8.99 3.37
C LYS A 90 11.40 -9.86 2.18
N GLY A 91 11.88 -9.28 1.09
CA GLY A 91 12.30 -10.01 -0.11
C GLY A 91 11.17 -10.78 -0.81
N VAL A 92 9.90 -10.45 -0.52
CA VAL A 92 8.74 -11.04 -1.18
C VAL A 92 8.58 -10.37 -2.54
N PRO A 93 8.77 -11.06 -3.68
CA PRO A 93 8.75 -10.41 -4.98
C PRO A 93 7.35 -9.94 -5.38
N SER A 94 7.24 -8.74 -5.95
CA SER A 94 6.03 -8.16 -6.58
C SER A 94 5.39 -9.06 -7.63
N GLN A 95 6.13 -10.06 -8.13
CA GLN A 95 5.73 -10.96 -9.21
C GLN A 95 4.81 -12.11 -8.77
N LEU A 96 4.52 -12.23 -7.48
CA LEU A 96 3.57 -13.21 -6.92
C LEU A 96 2.16 -12.62 -6.68
N ILE A 97 1.88 -11.45 -7.28
CA ILE A 97 0.60 -10.72 -7.21
C ILE A 97 -0.04 -10.70 -8.58
#